data_AF-A0AA40GB37-F1
#
_entry.id   AF-A0AA40GB37-F1
#
_cell.length_a   1.000
_cell.length_b   1.000
_cell.length_c   1.000
_cell.angle_alpha   90.00
_cell.angle_beta   90.00
_cell.angle_gamma   90.00
#
_symmetry.space_group_name_H-M   'P 1'
#
loop_
_entity.id
_entity.type
_entity.pdbx_description
1 polymer ?
#
loop_
_entity_poly.entity_id
_entity_poly.type
_entity_poly.pdbx_seq_one_letter_code
_entity_poly.pdbx_strand_id
1 'polypeptide(L)'
;MKVWHYCDLNGGKSSFLCPNGTIFSQVALTCDWWFNVKCETTTQLYVLNERLYKYILPIMPKFPEDFTGPEVDRYLELKFKEMEAKLKEKKLKKQQEKGEREKQGKAQGQTTTQEKQNK
;
A
#
# COMPACT_ATOMS: atom_id res chain seq x y z
N MET A 1 36.01 -21.00 -25.27
CA MET A 1 34.69 -20.77 -24.65
C MET A 1 34.78 -19.58 -23.71
N LYS A 2 33.80 -18.67 -23.74
CA LYS A 2 33.68 -17.56 -22.77
C LYS A 2 32.44 -17.77 -21.92
N VAL A 3 32.60 -17.53 -20.62
CA VAL A 3 31.53 -17.63 -19.61
C VAL A 3 30.97 -16.22 -19.39
N TRP A 4 29.66 -16.11 -19.30
CA TRP A 4 29.00 -14.90 -18.82
C TRP A 4 28.20 -15.21 -17.56
N HIS A 5 27.94 -14.17 -16.78
CA HIS A 5 27.26 -14.28 -15.50
C HIS A 5 25.95 -13.51 -15.55
N TYR A 6 24.93 -14.11 -14.96
CA TYR A 6 23.60 -13.56 -14.80
C TYR A 6 23.27 -13.51 -13.32
N CYS A 7 22.77 -12.37 -12.84
CA CYS A 7 22.40 -12.17 -11.45
C CYS A 7 20.89 -12.02 -11.35
N ASP A 8 20.22 -12.95 -10.68
CA ASP A 8 18.78 -12.90 -10.43
C ASP A 8 18.38 -11.82 -9.42
N LEU A 9 17.09 -11.48 -9.41
CA LEU A 9 16.43 -10.56 -8.48
C LEU A 9 16.72 -10.86 -7.01
N ASN A 10 16.85 -12.14 -6.66
CA ASN A 10 17.10 -12.59 -5.29
C ASN A 10 18.61 -12.61 -4.96
N GLY A 11 19.46 -12.04 -5.82
CA GLY A 11 20.91 -12.03 -5.66
C GLY A 11 21.61 -13.34 -6.04
N GLY A 12 20.88 -14.28 -6.66
CA GLY A 12 21.45 -15.55 -7.14
C GLY A 12 22.34 -15.31 -8.36
N LYS A 13 23.55 -15.89 -8.39
CA LYS A 13 24.46 -15.80 -9.55
C LYS A 13 24.48 -17.11 -10.32
N SER A 14 24.08 -17.07 -11.58
CA SER A 14 24.18 -18.17 -12.52
C SER A 14 25.26 -17.89 -13.57
N SER A 15 25.93 -18.95 -14.04
CA SER A 15 26.99 -18.84 -15.03
C SER A 15 26.65 -19.69 -16.25
N PHE A 16 26.72 -19.08 -17.42
CA PHE A 16 26.36 -19.72 -18.69
C PHE A 16 27.54 -19.67 -19.65
N LEU A 17 27.69 -20.72 -20.46
CA LEU A 17 28.69 -20.77 -21.52
C LEU A 17 28.08 -20.38 -22.86
N CYS A 18 28.76 -19.49 -23.57
CA CYS A 18 28.47 -19.25 -24.98
C CYS A 18 29.08 -20.37 -25.86
N PRO A 19 28.42 -20.75 -26.97
CA PRO A 19 28.96 -21.67 -27.98
C PRO A 19 30.32 -21.22 -28.55
N ASN A 20 31.05 -22.16 -29.15
CA ASN A 20 32.38 -21.90 -29.71
C ASN A 20 32.33 -20.79 -30.77
N GLY A 21 33.15 -19.74 -30.59
CA GLY A 21 33.24 -18.59 -31.50
C GLY A 21 32.31 -17.42 -31.17
N THR A 22 31.50 -17.51 -30.13
CA THR A 22 30.61 -16.42 -29.69
C THR A 22 31.01 -15.86 -28.33
N ILE A 23 30.65 -14.60 -28.08
CA ILE A 23 30.89 -13.85 -26.86
C ILE A 23 29.58 -13.17 -26.46
N PHE A 24 29.34 -13.01 -25.16
CA PHE A 24 28.17 -12.30 -24.66
C PHE A 24 28.19 -10.83 -25.07
N SER A 25 27.12 -10.38 -25.74
CA SER A 25 26.89 -9.00 -26.14
C SER A 25 25.95 -8.33 -25.14
N GLN A 26 26.45 -7.33 -24.41
CA GLN A 26 25.66 -6.56 -23.44
C GLN A 26 24.54 -5.74 -24.10
N VAL A 27 24.69 -5.39 -25.39
CA VAL A 27 23.65 -4.67 -26.15
C VAL A 27 22.48 -5.59 -26.48
N ALA A 28 22.78 -6.80 -26.97
CA ALA A 28 21.77 -7.75 -27.43
C ALA A 28 21.31 -8.72 -26.33
N LEU A 29 21.95 -8.68 -25.16
CA LEU A 29 21.72 -9.57 -24.01
C LEU A 29 21.77 -11.07 -24.39
N THR A 30 22.59 -11.40 -25.38
CA THR A 30 22.73 -12.76 -25.94
C THR A 30 24.17 -13.00 -26.43
N CYS A 31 24.52 -14.24 -26.75
CA CYS A 31 25.80 -14.57 -27.38
C CYS A 31 25.77 -14.19 -28.86
N ASP A 32 26.71 -13.35 -29.28
CA ASP A 32 26.91 -12.96 -30.68
C ASP A 32 28.35 -13.27 -31.09
N TRP A 33 28.65 -13.18 -32.37
CA TRP A 33 29.98 -13.39 -32.90
C TRP A 33 30.99 -12.37 -32.35
N TRP A 34 32.20 -12.83 -32.04
CA TRP A 34 33.22 -12.03 -31.37
C TRP A 34 33.58 -10.70 -32.07
N PHE A 35 33.44 -10.62 -33.39
CA PHE A 35 33.74 -9.42 -34.17
C PHE A 35 32.64 -8.35 -34.09
N ASN A 36 31.41 -8.72 -33.71
CA ASN A 36 30.31 -7.78 -33.50
C ASN A 36 30.29 -7.21 -32.08
N VAL A 37 31.02 -7.82 -31.14
CA VAL A 37 31.02 -7.43 -29.72
C VAL A 37 32.14 -6.44 -29.42
N LYS A 38 31.78 -5.24 -28.98
CA LYS A 38 32.73 -4.22 -28.51
C LYS A 38 32.96 -4.32 -27.01
N CYS A 39 33.92 -5.16 -26.61
CA CYS A 39 34.26 -5.41 -25.20
C CYS A 39 34.62 -4.14 -24.40
N GLU A 40 35.25 -3.14 -25.03
CA GLU A 40 35.66 -1.89 -24.37
C GLU A 40 34.47 -1.04 -23.90
N THR A 41 33.35 -1.07 -24.64
CA THR A 41 32.15 -0.30 -24.33
C THR A 41 31.15 -1.04 -23.45
N THR A 42 31.38 -2.34 -23.19
CA THR A 42 30.45 -3.20 -22.46
C THR A 42 30.08 -2.67 -21.09
N THR A 43 31.03 -2.08 -20.35
CA THR A 43 30.79 -1.53 -19.00
C THR A 43 29.83 -0.35 -18.99
N GLN A 44 29.81 0.44 -20.06
CA GLN A 44 28.90 1.59 -20.20
C GLN A 44 27.46 1.14 -20.49
N LEU A 45 27.31 -0.06 -21.06
CA LEU A 45 26.02 -0.62 -21.46
C LEU A 45 25.31 -1.36 -20.30
N TYR A 46 25.90 -1.40 -19.11
CA TYR A 46 25.24 -1.95 -17.92
C TYR A 46 23.96 -1.22 -17.54
N VAL A 47 23.78 0.03 -17.99
CA VAL A 47 22.49 0.75 -17.89
C VAL A 47 21.34 -0.03 -18.53
N LEU A 48 21.61 -0.86 -19.55
CA LEU A 48 20.58 -1.69 -20.18
C LEU A 48 20.06 -2.78 -19.22
N ASN A 49 20.83 -3.18 -18.21
CA ASN A 49 20.39 -4.16 -17.21
C ASN A 49 19.21 -3.67 -16.38
N GLU A 50 19.03 -2.35 -16.21
CA GLU A 50 17.87 -1.78 -15.51
C GLU A 50 16.53 -2.18 -16.14
N ARG A 51 16.55 -2.54 -17.42
CA ARG A 51 15.35 -2.97 -18.15
C ARG A 51 15.00 -4.44 -17.94
N LEU A 52 15.93 -5.29 -17.48
CA LEU A 52 15.72 -6.73 -17.32
C LEU A 52 14.60 -7.06 -16.33
N TYR A 53 14.43 -6.24 -15.30
CA TYR A 53 13.52 -6.52 -14.19
C TYR A 53 12.32 -5.59 -14.08
N LYS A 54 12.21 -4.62 -14.99
CA LYS A 54 11.14 -3.60 -14.97
C LYS A 54 9.73 -4.20 -15.05
N TYR A 55 9.58 -5.40 -15.62
CA TYR A 55 8.29 -6.07 -15.83
C TYR A 55 8.10 -7.35 -15.00
N ILE A 56 9.13 -7.80 -14.28
CA ILE A 56 9.13 -9.05 -13.49
C ILE A 56 8.97 -8.75 -12.00
N LEU A 57 9.45 -7.60 -11.55
CA LEU A 57 9.04 -7.12 -10.24
C LEU A 57 7.53 -6.93 -10.27
N PRO A 58 6.76 -7.51 -9.32
CA PRO A 58 5.38 -7.05 -9.15
C PRO A 58 5.46 -5.53 -9.07
N ILE A 59 4.52 -4.84 -9.72
CA ILE A 59 4.32 -3.43 -9.48
C ILE A 59 3.99 -3.35 -7.98
N MET A 60 5.00 -3.29 -7.12
CA MET A 60 4.87 -2.63 -5.86
C MET A 60 4.38 -1.26 -6.29
N PRO A 61 3.13 -0.89 -5.97
CA PRO A 61 2.72 0.48 -6.19
C PRO A 61 3.81 1.31 -5.54
N LYS A 62 4.46 2.16 -6.35
CA LYS A 62 5.39 3.16 -5.85
C LYS A 62 4.54 4.06 -4.97
N PHE A 63 4.37 3.65 -3.71
CA PHE A 63 3.92 4.57 -2.70
C PHE A 63 5.03 5.62 -2.63
N PRO A 64 4.72 6.90 -2.87
CA PRO A 64 5.69 7.96 -2.66
C PRO A 64 6.29 7.77 -1.26
N GLU A 65 7.61 7.81 -1.12
CA GLU A 65 8.34 7.69 0.16
C GLU A 65 7.78 8.59 1.28
N ASP A 66 6.96 9.58 0.94
CA ASP A 66 6.37 10.55 1.85
C ASP A 66 5.05 10.11 2.52
N PHE A 67 4.44 8.99 2.13
CA PHE A 67 3.23 8.50 2.81
C PHE A 67 3.51 7.67 4.08
N THR A 68 4.77 7.32 4.34
CA THR A 68 5.25 6.69 5.58
C THR A 68 6.14 7.67 6.34
N GLY A 69 5.62 8.85 6.61
CA GLY A 69 6.33 9.92 7.30
C GLY A 69 5.57 10.47 8.52
N PRO A 70 6.23 11.26 9.38
CA PRO A 70 5.65 11.83 10.59
C PRO A 70 4.36 12.63 10.34
N GLU A 71 4.19 13.16 9.13
CA GLU A 71 3.00 13.93 8.74
C GLU A 71 1.75 13.04 8.59
N VAL A 72 1.88 11.85 8.03
CA VAL A 72 0.76 10.89 7.90
C VAL A 72 0.37 10.33 9.26
N ASP A 73 1.36 10.04 10.11
CA ASP A 73 1.13 9.62 11.50
C ASP A 73 0.38 10.70 12.29
N ARG A 74 0.79 11.96 12.15
CA ARG A 74 0.11 13.11 12.79
C ARG A 74 -1.33 13.25 12.29
N TYR A 75 -1.54 13.09 10.98
CA TYR A 75 -2.88 13.18 10.38
C TYR A 75 -3.80 12.05 10.86
N LEU A 76 -3.29 10.81 10.92
CA LEU A 76 -4.02 9.66 11.45
C LEU A 76 -4.41 9.88 12.91
N GLU A 77 -3.46 10.29 13.75
CA GLU A 77 -3.68 10.59 15.18
C GLU A 77 -4.76 11.67 15.38
N LEU A 78 -4.72 12.75 14.58
CA LEU A 78 -5.73 13.81 14.59
C LEU A 78 -7.11 13.27 14.19
N LYS A 79 -7.17 12.42 13.16
CA LYS A 79 -8.44 11.84 12.67
C LYS A 79 -9.02 10.83 13.66
N PHE A 80 -8.21 10.03 14.33
CA PHE A 80 -8.69 9.11 15.37
C PHE A 80 -9.30 9.89 16.55
N LYS A 81 -8.64 10.96 17.02
CA LYS A 81 -9.18 11.83 18.08
C LYS A 81 -10.49 12.51 17.67
N GLU A 82 -10.58 12.99 16.42
CA GLU A 82 -11.81 13.58 15.87
C GLU A 82 -12.97 12.56 15.85
N MET A 83 -12.68 11.31 15.45
CA MET A 83 -13.66 10.22 15.42
C MET A 83 -14.13 9.82 16.82
N GLU A 84 -13.22 9.72 17.78
CA GLU A 84 -13.57 9.44 19.19
C GLU A 84 -14.42 10.54 19.82
N ALA A 85 -14.10 11.81 19.55
CA ALA A 85 -14.89 12.95 20.00
C ALA A 85 -16.31 12.92 19.42
N LYS A 86 -16.44 12.67 18.11
CA LYS A 86 -17.74 12.52 17.45
C LYS A 86 -18.54 11.34 18.01
N LEU A 87 -17.89 10.25 18.38
CA LEU A 87 -18.55 9.11 19.03
C LEU A 87 -19.05 9.45 20.43
N LYS A 88 -18.23 10.17 21.23
CA LYS A 88 -18.62 10.64 22.57
C LYS A 88 -19.78 11.64 22.51
N GLU A 89 -19.74 12.58 21.57
CA GLU A 89 -20.82 13.55 21.35
C GLU A 89 -22.12 12.87 20.92
N LYS A 90 -22.06 11.92 19.97
CA LYS A 90 -23.22 11.11 19.58
C LYS A 90 -23.79 10.30 20.74
N LYS A 91 -22.94 9.75 21.61
CA LYS A 91 -23.37 9.04 22.82
C LYS A 91 -24.09 9.97 23.81
N LEU A 92 -23.57 11.18 24.01
CA LEU A 92 -24.18 12.19 24.89
C LEU A 92 -25.53 12.69 24.36
N LYS A 93 -25.61 13.00 23.05
CA LYS A 93 -26.86 13.36 22.38
C LYS A 93 -27.91 12.25 22.49
N LYS A 94 -27.51 10.99 22.28
CA LYS A 94 -28.41 9.83 22.43
C LYS A 94 -28.88 9.62 23.88
N GLN A 95 -28.08 9.99 24.89
CA GLN A 95 -28.50 9.97 26.30
C GLN A 95 -29.49 11.09 26.65
N GLN A 96 -29.29 12.30 26.11
CA GLN A 96 -30.21 13.43 26.30
C GLN A 96 -31.57 13.15 25.64
N GLU A 97 -31.60 12.66 24.40
CA GLU A 97 -32.85 12.27 23.72
C GLU A 97 -33.59 11.12 24.43
N LYS A 98 -32.87 10.25 25.14
CA LYS A 98 -33.49 9.18 25.93
C LYS A 98 -34.06 9.73 27.24
N GLY A 99 -33.37 10.65 27.90
CA GLY A 99 -33.86 11.35 29.08
C GLY A 99 -35.07 12.26 28.80
N GLU A 100 -35.16 12.86 27.61
CA GLU A 100 -36.33 13.64 27.20
C GLU A 100 -37.55 12.76 26.87
N ARG A 101 -37.33 11.60 26.22
CA ARG A 101 -38.38 10.58 26.02
C ARG A 101 -38.92 10.03 27.34
N GLU A 102 -38.07 9.86 28.36
CA GLU A 102 -38.49 9.42 29.70
C GLU A 102 -39.25 10.51 30.48
N LYS A 103 -38.97 11.80 30.25
CA LYS A 103 -39.72 12.92 30.87
C LYS A 103 -41.11 13.13 30.26
N GLN A 104 -41.29 12.95 28.95
CA GLN A 104 -42.61 13.04 28.30
C GLN A 104 -43.55 11.90 28.71
N GLY A 105 -43.02 10.71 29.03
CA GLY A 105 -43.81 9.57 29.52
C GLY A 105 -44.43 9.77 30.91
N LYS A 106 -43.93 10.71 31.73
CA LYS A 106 -44.49 11.00 33.07
C LYS A 106 -45.56 12.10 33.09
N ALA A 107 -45.64 12.96 32.07
CA ALA A 107 -46.64 14.03 32.01
C ALA A 107 -48.02 13.55 31.51
N GLN A 108 -48.10 12.42 30.80
CA GLN A 108 -49.37 11.82 30.36
C GLN A 108 -50.01 10.85 31.38
N GLY A 109 -49.40 10.66 32.55
CA GLY A 109 -49.86 9.72 33.59
C GLY A 109 -50.79 10.30 34.66
N GLN A 110 -51.21 11.57 34.59
CA GLN A 110 -52.03 12.21 35.63
C GLN A 110 -53.45 12.63 35.22
N THR A 111 -53.90 12.44 33.97
CA THR A 111 -55.26 12.82 33.54
C THR A 111 -56.27 11.67 33.42
N THR A 112 -55.97 10.44 33.84
CA THR A 112 -56.90 9.30 33.66
C THR A 112 -57.26 8.53 34.94
N THR A 113 -57.18 9.16 36.12
CA THR A 113 -57.61 8.55 37.38
C THR A 113 -58.74 9.32 38.06
N GLN A 114 -59.77 9.77 37.33
CA GLN A 114 -61.05 10.22 37.93
C GLN A 114 -62.25 9.94 37.01
N GLU A 115 -62.39 8.75 36.43
CA GLU A 115 -63.68 8.37 35.80
C GLU A 115 -63.96 6.87 35.82
N LYS A 116 -63.72 6.22 36.97
CA LYS A 116 -64.29 4.90 37.28
C LYS A 116 -64.75 4.85 38.73
N GLN A 117 -65.66 5.76 39.08
CA GLN A 117 -66.43 5.67 40.31
C GLN A 117 -67.82 6.27 40.08
N ASN A 118 -68.50 5.82 39.03
CA ASN A 118 -69.94 6.01 38.93
C ASN A 118 -70.58 4.95 38.01
N LYS A 119 -70.65 3.71 38.48
CA LYS A 119 -71.70 2.78 38.12
C LYS A 119 -71.89 1.74 39.22
#